data_AF-A0A060SPF4-F1
#
_entry.id   AF-A0A060SPF4-F1
#
_cell.length_a   1.000
_cell.length_b   1.000
_cell.length_c   1.000
_cell.angle_alpha   90.00
_cell.angle_beta   90.00
_cell.angle_gamma   90.00
#
_symmetry.space_group_name_H-M   'P 1'
#
loop_
_entity.id
_entity.type
_entity.pdbx_description
1 polymer ?
#
loop_
_entity_poly.entity_id
_entity_poly.type
_entity_poly.pdbx_seq_one_letter_code
_entity_poly.pdbx_strand_id
1 'polypeptide(L)'
;MSISTPTSSPLDPIAEPPYGLFIRKAIVQDLDVRYSWKKQPPGATNQLIDKILDAFPTFKKYIRAWPVQYYSYQSLCYWRSKPEHQGPRRRLRYSARTCLSAESARVSPAHDLRASVDIMPTSARGLDLRIVRASEEPTLVGPSTHYSVETAQSAAKVKPVNCEQEVLEFLVAIDMSLAYLHDRFVLSGLTSKGRLQIMARWAPREVDEFLFRVLQLSEFERKLVSDALVRIG
;
A
#
# COMPACT_ATOMS: atom_id res chain seq x y z
N MET A 1 -49.40 -0.29 50.81
CA MET A 1 -48.85 -0.81 49.53
C MET A 1 -47.68 0.08 49.17
N SER A 2 -46.45 -0.38 49.46
CA SER A 2 -45.24 0.40 49.25
C SER A 2 -44.67 0.04 47.88
N ILE A 3 -44.52 1.05 47.01
CA ILE A 3 -44.03 0.90 45.65
C ILE A 3 -42.51 1.12 45.70
N SER A 4 -41.75 0.03 45.64
CA SER A 4 -40.29 0.07 45.57
C SER A 4 -39.86 0.50 44.16
N THR A 5 -39.25 1.68 44.06
CA THR A 5 -38.60 2.16 42.82
C THR A 5 -37.30 1.40 42.58
N PRO A 6 -37.05 0.90 41.36
CA PRO A 6 -35.80 0.22 41.03
C PRO A 6 -34.64 1.23 40.98
N THR A 7 -33.66 1.00 41.84
CA THR A 7 -32.36 1.70 41.86
C THR A 7 -31.65 1.42 40.54
N SER A 8 -31.58 2.43 39.69
CA SER A 8 -30.81 2.41 38.44
C SER A 8 -29.33 2.30 38.79
N SER A 9 -28.71 1.16 38.48
CA SER A 9 -27.26 1.01 38.60
C SER A 9 -26.55 2.02 37.69
N PRO A 10 -25.41 2.59 38.13
CA PRO A 10 -24.60 3.45 37.28
C PRO A 10 -24.09 2.60 36.12
N LEU A 11 -24.42 2.97 34.89
CA LEU A 11 -23.76 2.43 33.71
C LEU A 11 -22.28 2.80 33.83
N ASP A 12 -21.43 1.80 34.04
CA ASP A 12 -19.99 1.97 33.89
C ASP A 12 -19.76 2.65 32.54
N PRO A 13 -18.91 3.69 32.46
CA PRO A 13 -18.57 4.29 31.19
C PRO A 13 -18.02 3.15 30.33
N ILE A 14 -18.77 2.80 29.29
CA ILE A 14 -18.31 1.89 28.24
C ILE A 14 -17.02 2.54 27.77
N ALA A 15 -15.89 2.02 28.23
CA ALA A 15 -14.58 2.51 27.86
C ALA A 15 -14.58 2.40 26.35
N GLU A 16 -14.79 3.55 25.68
CA GLU A 16 -14.84 3.60 24.23
C GLU A 16 -13.56 2.94 23.81
N PRO A 17 -13.69 1.74 23.25
CA PRO A 17 -12.53 0.90 23.24
C PRO A 17 -11.64 1.59 22.18
N PRO A 18 -10.31 1.71 22.40
CA PRO A 18 -9.44 2.70 21.75
C PRO A 18 -9.21 2.41 20.25
N TYR A 19 -10.29 2.29 19.50
CA TYR A 19 -10.37 1.71 18.16
C TYR A 19 -10.06 2.77 17.10
N GLY A 20 -9.69 3.97 17.55
CA GLY A 20 -9.02 5.00 16.77
C GLY A 20 -7.51 4.76 16.59
N LEU A 21 -7.01 3.54 16.88
CA LEU A 21 -5.72 3.05 16.37
C LEU A 21 -5.89 2.70 14.89
N PHE A 22 -6.05 3.75 14.07
CA PHE A 22 -5.87 3.66 12.63
C PHE A 22 -4.54 2.96 12.39
N ILE A 23 -4.51 1.90 11.58
CA ILE A 23 -3.28 1.21 11.15
C ILE A 23 -2.16 2.20 10.79
N ARG A 24 -2.52 3.37 10.24
CA ARG A 24 -1.62 4.51 9.98
C ARG A 24 -0.89 5.03 11.22
N LYS A 25 -1.55 5.16 12.38
CA LYS A 25 -0.94 5.54 13.65
C LYS A 25 -0.01 4.45 14.16
N ALA A 26 -0.45 3.19 14.11
CA ALA A 26 0.38 2.06 14.52
C ALA A 26 1.69 2.00 13.69
N ILE A 27 1.62 2.29 12.39
CA ILE A 27 2.81 2.38 11.51
C ILE A 27 3.76 3.48 11.97
N VAL A 28 3.27 4.68 12.27
CA VAL A 28 4.14 5.79 12.70
C VAL A 28 4.73 5.54 14.10
N GLN A 29 4.03 4.79 14.95
CA GLN A 29 4.47 4.44 16.31
C GLN A 29 5.48 3.30 16.32
N ASP A 30 5.21 2.22 15.58
CA ASP A 30 5.94 0.96 15.72
C ASP A 30 6.99 0.76 14.62
N LEU A 31 6.92 1.50 13.50
CA LEU A 31 7.92 1.47 12.43
C LEU A 31 8.65 2.81 12.32
N ASP A 32 9.94 2.75 12.03
CA ASP A 32 10.70 3.96 11.71
C ASP A 32 10.41 4.34 10.25
N VAL A 33 9.64 5.40 10.07
CA VAL A 33 9.27 5.95 8.76
C VAL A 33 10.48 6.29 7.89
N ARG A 34 11.69 6.49 8.44
CA ARG A 34 12.89 6.79 7.65
C ARG A 34 13.34 5.59 6.82
N TYR A 35 13.18 4.38 7.36
CA TYR A 35 13.59 3.15 6.70
C TYR A 35 12.54 2.65 5.71
N SER A 36 13.00 1.96 4.65
CA SER A 36 12.09 1.22 3.78
C SER A 36 11.58 -0.01 4.52
N TRP A 37 10.46 -0.58 4.06
CA TRP A 37 9.86 -1.78 4.65
C TRP A 37 10.86 -2.92 4.86
N LYS A 38 11.75 -3.17 3.88
CA LYS A 38 12.79 -4.21 3.95
C LYS A 38 13.97 -3.88 4.88
N LYS A 39 14.10 -2.62 5.32
CA LYS A 39 15.18 -2.12 6.18
C LYS A 39 14.72 -1.87 7.62
N GLN A 40 13.48 -2.23 7.95
CA GLN A 40 12.99 -2.18 9.32
C GLN A 40 13.77 -3.17 10.21
N PRO A 41 13.83 -2.94 11.53
CA PRO A 41 14.40 -3.90 12.46
C PRO A 41 13.80 -5.30 12.26
N PRO A 42 14.59 -6.38 12.39
CA PRO A 42 14.09 -7.74 12.19
C PRO A 42 12.94 -8.02 13.17
N GLY A 43 11.81 -8.49 12.64
CA GLY A 43 10.61 -8.80 13.42
C GLY A 43 9.63 -7.62 13.62
N ALA A 44 10.06 -6.36 13.46
CA ALA A 44 9.19 -5.20 13.71
C ALA A 44 7.96 -5.18 12.79
N THR A 45 8.14 -5.53 11.51
CA THR A 45 7.01 -5.62 10.56
C THR A 45 6.02 -6.71 10.96
N ASN A 46 6.49 -7.86 11.45
CA ASN A 46 5.60 -8.95 11.86
C ASN A 46 4.85 -8.58 13.14
N GLN A 47 5.54 -7.98 14.12
CA GLN A 47 4.93 -7.48 15.35
C GLN A 47 3.84 -6.44 15.07
N LEU A 48 4.07 -5.51 14.14
CA LEU A 48 3.04 -4.55 13.71
C LEU A 48 1.81 -5.29 13.14
N ILE A 49 2.04 -6.28 12.26
CA ILE A 49 0.94 -7.02 11.63
C ILE A 49 0.16 -7.81 12.69
N ASP A 50 0.84 -8.50 13.60
CA ASP A 50 0.21 -9.24 14.69
C ASP A 50 -0.63 -8.30 15.57
N LYS A 51 -0.08 -7.15 15.94
CA LYS A 51 -0.78 -6.12 16.71
C LYS A 51 -2.02 -5.58 15.98
N ILE A 52 -1.94 -5.35 14.67
CA ILE A 52 -3.09 -4.95 13.85
C ILE A 52 -4.15 -6.06 13.82
N LEU A 53 -3.74 -7.31 13.64
CA LEU A 53 -4.66 -8.45 13.58
C LEU A 53 -5.32 -8.72 14.94
N ASP A 54 -4.62 -8.48 16.04
CA ASP A 54 -5.18 -8.58 17.40
C ASP A 54 -6.16 -7.44 17.69
N ALA A 55 -5.85 -6.22 17.25
CA ALA A 55 -6.76 -5.08 17.35
C ALA A 55 -8.01 -5.22 16.46
N PHE A 56 -7.88 -5.91 15.32
CA PHE A 56 -8.95 -6.13 14.35
C PHE A 56 -9.08 -7.62 14.01
N PRO A 57 -9.65 -8.43 14.92
CA PRO A 57 -9.77 -9.88 14.75
C PRO A 57 -10.50 -10.29 13.46
N THR A 58 -11.39 -9.43 12.97
CA THR A 58 -12.11 -9.58 11.70
C THR A 58 -11.15 -9.83 10.53
N PHE A 59 -10.00 -9.15 10.49
CA PHE A 59 -9.03 -9.32 9.41
C PHE A 59 -8.27 -10.64 9.47
N LYS A 60 -8.24 -11.35 10.61
CA LYS A 60 -7.59 -12.66 10.71
C LYS A 60 -8.16 -13.67 9.70
N LYS A 61 -9.47 -13.62 9.47
CA LYS A 61 -10.17 -14.47 8.48
C LYS A 61 -9.70 -14.21 7.05
N TYR A 62 -9.23 -12.99 6.78
CA TYR A 62 -8.89 -12.51 5.45
C TYR A 62 -7.38 -12.35 5.24
N ILE A 63 -6.52 -12.88 6.11
CA ILE A 63 -5.07 -12.65 6.04
C ILE A 63 -4.45 -13.02 4.67
N ARG A 64 -5.01 -14.01 3.98
CA ARG A 64 -4.58 -14.45 2.63
C ARG A 64 -5.16 -13.61 1.49
N ALA A 65 -6.33 -12.99 1.71
CA ALA A 65 -7.11 -12.31 0.68
C ALA A 65 -6.97 -10.78 0.74
N TRP A 66 -6.83 -10.27 1.96
CA TRP A 66 -6.50 -8.89 2.28
C TRP A 66 -5.08 -8.83 2.83
N PRO A 67 -4.10 -8.39 2.03
CA PRO A 67 -2.75 -8.29 2.52
C PRO A 67 -2.65 -7.06 3.44
N VAL A 68 -2.96 -7.23 4.73
CA VAL A 68 -2.72 -6.22 5.79
C VAL A 68 -1.27 -5.71 5.70
N GLN A 69 -0.35 -6.61 5.33
CA GLN A 69 1.04 -6.31 5.01
C GLN A 69 1.18 -5.30 3.86
N TYR A 70 0.43 -5.46 2.78
CA TYR A 70 0.45 -4.54 1.65
C TYR A 70 -0.13 -3.18 2.03
N TYR A 71 -1.22 -3.15 2.78
CA TYR A 71 -1.80 -1.89 3.26
C TYR A 71 -0.82 -1.15 4.18
N SER A 72 -0.15 -1.89 5.07
CA SER A 72 0.86 -1.33 5.97
C SER A 72 2.08 -0.81 5.19
N TYR A 73 2.51 -1.55 4.16
CA TYR A 73 3.55 -1.13 3.23
C TYR A 73 3.19 0.15 2.49
N GLN A 74 2.01 0.21 1.88
CA GLN A 74 1.54 1.40 1.15
C GLN A 74 1.43 2.62 2.06
N SER A 75 0.86 2.43 3.25
CA SER A 75 0.77 3.47 4.26
C SER A 75 2.15 3.98 4.69
N LEU A 76 3.14 3.10 4.87
CA LEU A 76 4.52 3.49 5.16
C LEU A 76 5.14 4.30 4.00
N CYS A 77 4.94 3.87 2.75
CA CYS A 77 5.40 4.60 1.57
C CYS A 77 4.78 6.00 1.47
N TYR A 78 3.48 6.12 1.76
CA TYR A 78 2.78 7.40 1.82
C TYR A 78 3.34 8.33 2.90
N TRP A 79 3.63 7.83 4.11
CA TRP A 79 4.24 8.65 5.16
C TRP A 79 5.67 9.08 4.83
N ARG A 80 6.41 8.27 4.07
CA ARG A 80 7.76 8.59 3.59
C ARG A 80 7.78 9.70 2.55
N SER A 81 6.76 9.78 1.71
CA SER A 81 6.65 10.84 0.71
C SER A 81 6.20 12.18 1.29
N LYS A 82 5.58 12.19 2.48
CA LYS A 82 5.17 13.44 3.13
C LYS A 82 6.36 14.31 3.55
N PRO A 83 6.37 15.60 3.18
CA PRO A 83 7.48 16.51 3.48
C PRO A 83 7.61 16.81 4.98
N GLU A 84 6.53 16.71 5.76
CA GLU A 84 6.55 16.96 7.22
C GLU A 84 7.44 15.99 8.00
N HIS A 85 7.63 14.77 7.51
CA HIS A 85 8.44 13.75 8.20
C HIS A 85 9.87 13.65 7.65
N GLN A 86 10.13 14.35 6.54
CA GLN A 86 11.47 14.65 6.08
C GLN A 86 11.97 15.89 6.83
N GLY A 87 12.15 15.76 8.16
CA GLY A 87 12.66 16.82 9.04
C GLY A 87 13.87 17.53 8.39
N PRO A 88 14.08 18.83 8.67
CA PRO A 88 14.63 19.84 7.76
C PRO A 88 15.71 19.30 6.84
N ARG A 89 15.28 18.59 5.80
CA ARG A 89 16.19 18.15 4.76
C ARG A 89 16.53 19.43 4.07
N ARG A 90 17.77 19.88 4.31
CA ARG A 90 18.47 20.88 3.50
C ARG A 90 18.05 20.62 2.07
N ARG A 91 17.08 21.41 1.60
CA ARG A 91 16.92 21.65 0.18
C ARG A 91 18.24 22.31 -0.13
N LEU A 92 19.24 21.49 -0.50
CA LEU A 92 20.29 21.94 -1.39
C LEU A 92 19.49 22.41 -2.58
N ARG A 93 19.15 23.70 -2.53
CA ARG A 93 18.86 24.50 -3.69
C ARG A 93 20.09 24.23 -4.55
N TYR A 94 19.96 23.29 -5.47
CA TYR A 94 20.49 23.49 -6.80
C TYR A 94 19.76 24.75 -7.28
N SER A 95 20.26 25.87 -6.77
CA SER A 95 19.90 27.19 -7.20
C SER A 95 20.27 27.16 -8.66
N ALA A 96 19.24 27.20 -9.49
CA ALA A 96 19.39 27.58 -10.87
C ALA A 96 20.41 28.72 -10.90
N ARG A 97 21.54 28.48 -11.56
CA ARG A 97 22.25 29.55 -12.24
C ARG A 97 21.29 30.06 -13.30
N THR A 98 20.33 30.88 -12.89
CA THR A 98 19.72 31.85 -13.79
C THR A 98 20.77 32.93 -13.92
N CYS A 99 21.70 32.73 -14.85
CA CYS A 99 22.53 33.80 -15.35
C CYS A 99 21.57 34.81 -15.98
N LEU A 100 21.33 35.90 -15.26
CA LEU A 100 20.97 37.17 -15.89
C LEU A 100 22.08 37.46 -16.91
N SER A 101 21.76 37.37 -18.19
CA SER A 101 22.48 38.16 -19.19
C SER A 101 21.42 38.88 -20.01
N ALA A 102 21.30 40.15 -19.68
CA ALA A 102 20.71 41.13 -20.57
C ALA A 102 21.44 41.09 -21.93
N GLU A 103 20.64 41.13 -22.99
CA GLU A 103 20.75 42.14 -24.04
C GLU A 103 22.10 42.27 -24.76
N SER A 104 22.15 41.82 -26.02
CA SER A 104 22.54 42.63 -27.18
C SER A 104 23.08 41.79 -28.34
N ALA A 105 22.75 42.27 -29.55
CA ALA A 105 23.41 42.05 -30.83
C ALA A 105 23.26 40.69 -31.55
N ARG A 106 22.48 40.78 -32.65
CA ARG A 106 22.72 40.07 -33.91
C ARG A 106 24.22 40.07 -34.24
N VAL A 107 24.75 38.91 -34.64
CA VAL A 107 25.79 38.69 -35.68
C VAL A 107 26.21 37.21 -35.60
N SER A 108 25.93 36.45 -36.65
CA SER A 108 26.72 35.24 -36.98
C SER A 108 28.07 35.70 -37.53
N PRO A 109 29.18 35.04 -37.23
CA PRO A 109 29.62 33.96 -38.12
C PRO A 109 30.37 32.80 -37.43
N ALA A 110 30.68 31.82 -38.29
CA ALA A 110 31.25 30.51 -38.06
C ALA A 110 32.71 30.47 -37.54
N HIS A 111 33.11 29.24 -37.24
CA HIS A 111 34.45 28.62 -37.23
C HIS A 111 35.08 28.21 -35.89
N ASP A 112 35.77 27.08 -36.02
CA ASP A 112 36.73 26.39 -35.15
C ASP A 112 36.19 25.59 -33.96
N LEU A 113 36.20 24.26 -34.05
CA LEU A 113 37.34 23.33 -33.95
C LEU A 113 38.01 23.35 -32.56
N ARG A 114 38.12 22.13 -32.01
CA ARG A 114 39.20 21.66 -31.12
C ARG A 114 38.99 21.91 -29.62
N ALA A 115 38.57 20.87 -28.90
CA ALA A 115 39.47 20.15 -27.99
C ALA A 115 38.74 18.96 -27.35
N SER A 116 39.24 17.78 -27.69
CA SER A 116 39.04 16.53 -26.98
C SER A 116 39.64 16.64 -25.58
N VAL A 117 38.90 16.24 -24.55
CA VAL A 117 39.49 15.85 -23.26
C VAL A 117 38.86 14.52 -22.86
N ASP A 118 39.66 13.48 -23.01
CA ASP A 118 39.42 12.15 -22.45
C ASP A 118 39.43 12.24 -20.92
N ILE A 119 38.33 11.81 -20.30
CA ILE A 119 38.33 11.48 -18.88
C ILE A 119 38.14 9.97 -18.79
N MET A 120 39.21 9.29 -18.37
CA MET A 120 39.27 7.84 -18.18
C MET A 120 38.26 7.32 -17.15
N PRO A 121 37.82 6.07 -17.30
CA PRO A 121 37.01 5.35 -16.32
C PRO A 121 37.88 4.79 -15.18
N THR A 122 37.55 5.15 -13.94
CA THR A 122 38.12 4.49 -12.76
C THR A 122 37.39 3.18 -12.47
N SER A 123 38.07 2.09 -12.78
CA SER A 123 37.84 0.72 -12.31
C SER A 123 38.09 0.61 -10.80
N ALA A 124 37.24 -0.13 -10.07
CA ALA A 124 37.70 -1.04 -9.00
C ALA A 124 36.55 -1.83 -8.35
N ARG A 125 36.70 -3.17 -8.42
CA ARG A 125 36.33 -4.21 -7.43
C ARG A 125 34.82 -4.53 -7.33
N GLY A 126 34.34 -5.73 -7.64
CA GLY A 126 34.97 -7.05 -7.48
C GLY A 126 34.61 -7.63 -6.12
N LEU A 127 33.42 -8.22 -6.02
CA LEU A 127 33.10 -9.22 -5.00
C LEU A 127 32.37 -10.38 -5.68
N ASP A 128 33.19 -11.38 -5.99
CA ASP A 128 32.83 -12.75 -6.33
C ASP A 128 32.47 -13.46 -5.02
N LEU A 129 31.22 -13.92 -4.90
CA LEU A 129 30.79 -14.86 -3.85
C LEU A 129 30.24 -16.10 -4.55
N ARG A 130 31.18 -16.96 -4.96
CA ARG A 130 30.97 -18.39 -5.14
C ARG A 130 30.92 -19.09 -3.77
N ILE A 131 30.46 -20.34 -3.82
CA ILE A 131 30.63 -21.43 -2.82
C ILE A 131 29.54 -21.37 -1.71
N VAL A 132 28.74 -22.39 -1.38
CA VAL A 132 28.83 -23.86 -1.51
C VAL A 132 27.44 -24.44 -1.83
N ARG A 133 27.42 -25.34 -2.82
CA ARG A 133 26.36 -26.30 -3.12
C ARG A 133 26.61 -27.53 -2.23
N ALA A 134 25.75 -27.80 -1.27
CA ALA A 134 25.71 -29.09 -0.57
C ALA A 134 24.48 -29.86 -1.08
N SER A 135 24.78 -30.96 -1.74
CA SER A 135 23.86 -31.92 -2.32
C SER A 135 23.86 -33.13 -1.40
N GLU A 136 22.75 -33.41 -0.73
CA GLU A 136 22.48 -34.71 -0.13
C GLU A 136 20.99 -35.05 -0.36
N GLU A 137 20.76 -35.81 -1.43
CA GLU A 137 19.73 -36.86 -1.52
C GLU A 137 20.18 -38.04 -0.61
N PRO A 138 19.33 -39.00 -0.17
CA PRO A 138 18.30 -39.62 -1.01
C PRO A 138 17.02 -40.19 -0.32
N THR A 139 16.06 -40.56 -1.19
CA THR A 139 15.07 -41.66 -1.07
C THR A 139 13.81 -41.51 -0.19
N LEU A 140 12.64 -41.45 -0.85
CA LEU A 140 11.61 -42.50 -0.70
C LEU A 140 10.56 -42.43 -1.82
N VAL A 141 10.45 -43.57 -2.51
CA VAL A 141 9.61 -43.85 -3.68
C VAL A 141 8.13 -43.87 -3.26
N GLY A 142 7.31 -43.09 -3.97
CA GLY A 142 5.85 -43.12 -3.85
C GLY A 142 5.19 -42.97 -5.23
N PRO A 143 4.07 -43.67 -5.51
CA PRO A 143 3.56 -43.89 -6.86
C PRO A 143 2.99 -42.60 -7.49
N SER A 144 3.60 -42.22 -8.62
CA SER A 144 3.23 -41.08 -9.44
C SER A 144 1.91 -41.33 -10.16
N THR A 145 0.87 -40.58 -9.78
CA THR A 145 -0.36 -40.44 -10.56
C THR A 145 -0.10 -39.35 -11.60
N HIS A 146 0.00 -39.74 -12.86
CA HIS A 146 0.21 -38.82 -13.98
C HIS A 146 -0.99 -37.87 -14.13
N TYR A 147 -0.88 -36.67 -13.60
CA TYR A 147 -1.68 -35.54 -14.05
C TYR A 147 -0.90 -34.84 -15.17
N SER A 148 -1.37 -35.02 -16.41
CA SER A 148 -0.92 -34.21 -17.55
C SER A 148 -1.28 -32.75 -17.29
N VAL A 149 -0.31 -31.99 -16.80
CA VAL A 149 -0.38 -30.53 -16.80
C VAL A 149 0.20 -30.06 -18.13
N GLU A 150 -0.67 -29.95 -19.14
CA GLU A 150 -0.39 -29.17 -20.35
C GLU A 150 -0.30 -27.69 -19.96
N THR A 151 0.87 -27.27 -19.44
CA THR A 151 1.18 -25.86 -19.26
C THR A 151 1.63 -25.31 -20.60
N ALA A 152 0.65 -24.94 -21.44
CA ALA A 152 0.91 -24.09 -22.59
C ALA A 152 1.45 -22.74 -22.07
N GLN A 153 2.76 -22.57 -22.14
CA GLN A 153 3.45 -21.29 -22.01
C GLN A 153 3.08 -20.42 -23.22
N SER A 154 1.85 -19.93 -23.26
CA SER A 154 1.50 -18.77 -24.05
C SER A 154 2.05 -17.57 -23.28
N ALA A 155 3.28 -17.17 -23.64
CA ALA A 155 3.85 -15.88 -23.29
C ALA A 155 3.08 -14.77 -24.03
N ALA A 156 1.77 -14.70 -23.81
CA ALA A 156 0.97 -13.56 -24.14
C ALA A 156 1.54 -12.41 -23.31
N LYS A 157 1.99 -11.37 -24.01
CA LYS A 157 2.40 -10.08 -23.48
C LYS A 157 1.23 -9.52 -22.66
N VAL A 158 1.13 -9.91 -21.39
CA VAL A 158 0.11 -9.42 -20.46
C VAL A 158 0.35 -7.93 -20.37
N LYS A 159 -0.50 -7.14 -21.04
CA LYS A 159 -0.57 -5.69 -20.82
C LYS A 159 -0.65 -5.52 -19.31
N PRO A 160 0.19 -4.67 -18.69
CA PRO A 160 0.04 -4.37 -17.27
C PRO A 160 -1.40 -3.89 -17.10
N VAL A 161 -2.25 -4.75 -16.55
CA VAL A 161 -3.63 -4.43 -16.25
C VAL A 161 -3.51 -3.31 -15.23
N ASN A 162 -4.03 -2.14 -15.59
CA ASN A 162 -3.94 -0.97 -14.76
C ASN A 162 -4.97 -1.17 -13.63
N CYS A 163 -4.64 -2.01 -12.65
CA CYS A 163 -5.60 -2.51 -11.65
C CYS A 163 -6.31 -1.35 -10.92
N GLU A 164 -5.62 -0.23 -10.74
CA GLU A 164 -6.16 0.99 -10.14
C GLU A 164 -7.29 1.61 -10.98
N GLN A 165 -7.23 1.45 -12.32
CA GLN A 165 -8.26 1.94 -13.23
C GLN A 165 -9.59 1.19 -13.02
N GLU A 166 -9.55 -0.11 -12.70
CA GLU A 166 -10.76 -0.90 -12.45
C GLU A 166 -11.56 -0.37 -11.25
N VAL A 167 -10.86 0.15 -10.24
CA VAL A 167 -11.47 0.71 -9.03
C VAL A 167 -12.09 2.07 -9.33
N LEU A 168 -11.42 2.89 -10.15
CA LEU A 168 -11.97 4.16 -10.61
C LEU A 168 -13.23 3.93 -11.45
N GLU A 169 -13.18 2.98 -12.40
CA GLU A 169 -14.32 2.58 -13.21
C GLU A 169 -15.49 2.10 -12.36
N PHE A 170 -15.22 1.31 -11.31
CA PHE A 170 -16.23 0.90 -10.35
C PHE A 170 -16.89 2.09 -9.65
N LEU A 171 -16.10 3.05 -9.13
CA LEU A 171 -16.65 4.23 -8.44
C LEU A 171 -17.49 5.10 -9.39
N VAL A 172 -16.99 5.36 -10.59
CA VAL A 172 -17.69 6.14 -11.62
C VAL A 172 -18.98 5.44 -12.07
N ALA A 173 -19.00 4.11 -12.14
CA ALA A 173 -20.20 3.35 -12.48
C ALA A 173 -21.31 3.40 -11.41
N ILE A 174 -20.95 3.71 -10.16
CA ILE A 174 -21.93 3.99 -9.10
C ILE A 174 -22.46 5.40 -9.27
N ASP A 175 -21.56 6.37 -9.23
CA ASP A 175 -21.83 7.79 -9.39
C ASP A 175 -20.52 8.51 -9.72
N MET A 176 -20.53 9.35 -10.75
CA MET A 176 -19.35 10.11 -11.19
C MET A 176 -18.78 11.00 -10.09
N SER A 177 -19.62 11.49 -9.17
CA SER A 177 -19.22 12.27 -8.02
C SER A 177 -18.38 11.48 -7.02
N LEU A 178 -18.33 10.15 -7.07
CA LEU A 178 -17.49 9.33 -6.18
C LEU A 178 -16.06 9.14 -6.68
N ALA A 179 -15.71 9.65 -7.88
CA ALA A 179 -14.38 9.50 -8.45
C ALA A 179 -13.26 10.03 -7.53
N TYR A 180 -13.53 11.06 -6.73
CA TYR A 180 -12.55 11.62 -5.79
C TYR A 180 -12.19 10.66 -4.63
N LEU A 181 -12.98 9.60 -4.40
CA LEU A 181 -12.68 8.59 -3.39
C LEU A 181 -11.64 7.58 -3.86
N HIS A 182 -11.27 7.59 -5.15
CA HIS A 182 -10.33 6.64 -5.75
C HIS A 182 -9.03 6.52 -4.95
N ASP A 183 -8.40 7.65 -4.63
CA ASP A 183 -7.17 7.67 -3.83
C ASP A 183 -7.35 6.98 -2.48
N ARG A 184 -8.51 7.12 -1.83
CA ARG A 184 -8.77 6.49 -0.52
C ARG A 184 -8.86 4.97 -0.66
N PHE A 185 -9.50 4.47 -1.71
CA PHE A 185 -9.56 3.04 -2.02
C PHE A 185 -8.19 2.46 -2.36
N VAL A 186 -7.42 3.15 -3.20
CA VAL A 186 -6.06 2.72 -3.56
C VAL A 186 -5.18 2.69 -2.31
N LEU A 187 -5.22 3.75 -1.50
CA LEU A 187 -4.46 3.83 -0.26
C LEU A 187 -4.89 2.77 0.76
N SER A 188 -6.16 2.36 0.78
CA SER A 188 -6.65 1.28 1.64
C SER A 188 -6.28 -0.12 1.15
N GLY A 189 -5.68 -0.21 -0.04
CA GLY A 189 -5.31 -1.47 -0.68
C GLY A 189 -6.42 -2.07 -1.53
N LEU A 190 -7.55 -1.40 -1.74
CA LEU A 190 -8.55 -1.80 -2.72
C LEU A 190 -8.12 -1.32 -4.10
N THR A 191 -7.16 -2.04 -4.70
CA THR A 191 -6.49 -1.65 -5.96
C THR A 191 -6.93 -2.47 -7.17
N SER A 192 -7.94 -3.35 -7.04
CA SER A 192 -8.44 -4.14 -8.16
C SER A 192 -9.88 -4.58 -7.94
N LYS A 193 -10.59 -4.89 -9.03
CA LYS A 193 -11.97 -5.41 -8.97
C LYS A 193 -12.07 -6.70 -8.18
N GLY A 194 -11.09 -7.60 -8.30
CA GLY A 194 -11.04 -8.84 -7.53
C GLY A 194 -11.04 -8.60 -6.01
N ARG A 195 -10.37 -7.55 -5.52
CA ARG A 195 -10.39 -7.18 -4.09
C ARG A 195 -11.75 -6.63 -3.66
N LEU A 196 -12.39 -5.83 -4.52
CA LEU A 196 -13.76 -5.35 -4.28
C LEU A 196 -14.76 -6.52 -4.21
N GLN A 197 -14.64 -7.51 -5.09
CA GLN A 197 -15.47 -8.73 -5.05
C GLN A 197 -15.24 -9.56 -3.78
N ILE A 198 -14.01 -9.65 -3.29
CA ILE A 198 -13.73 -10.31 -2.00
C ILE A 198 -14.41 -9.54 -0.86
N MET A 199 -14.29 -8.21 -0.85
CA MET A 199 -14.94 -7.36 0.14
C MET A 199 -16.47 -7.46 0.08
N ALA A 200 -17.05 -7.63 -1.10
CA ALA A 200 -18.49 -7.86 -1.27
C ALA A 200 -18.99 -9.14 -0.58
N ARG A 201 -18.11 -10.11 -0.32
CA ARG A 201 -18.43 -11.36 0.40
C ARG A 201 -18.28 -11.26 1.91
N TRP A 202 -17.85 -10.12 2.44
CA TRP A 202 -17.73 -9.89 3.88
C TRP A 202 -19.11 -9.76 4.50
N ALA A 203 -19.21 -9.91 5.82
CA ALA A 203 -20.49 -9.67 6.49
C ALA A 203 -20.87 -8.18 6.33
N PRO A 204 -22.16 -7.83 6.15
CA PRO A 204 -22.58 -6.44 5.92
C PRO A 204 -22.06 -5.46 6.99
N ARG A 205 -22.00 -5.91 8.25
CA ARG A 205 -21.45 -5.14 9.36
C ARG A 205 -19.94 -4.86 9.21
N GLU A 206 -19.18 -5.84 8.72
CA GLU A 206 -17.72 -5.73 8.51
C GLU A 206 -17.42 -4.79 7.33
N VAL A 207 -18.24 -4.85 6.27
CA VAL A 207 -18.19 -3.90 5.13
C VAL A 207 -18.43 -2.48 5.63
N ASP A 208 -19.53 -2.24 6.35
CA ASP A 208 -19.87 -0.91 6.83
C ASP A 208 -18.82 -0.33 7.78
N GLU A 209 -18.31 -1.16 8.71
CA GLU A 209 -17.23 -0.74 9.61
C GLU A 209 -15.96 -0.38 8.85
N PHE A 210 -15.59 -1.14 7.81
CA PHE A 210 -14.44 -0.82 6.98
C PHE A 210 -14.63 0.49 6.20
N LEU A 211 -15.77 0.67 5.54
CA LEU A 211 -16.07 1.88 4.78
C LEU A 211 -16.09 3.13 5.67
N PHE A 212 -16.63 3.00 6.88
CA PHE A 212 -16.66 4.09 7.85
C PHE A 212 -15.30 4.39 8.45
N ARG A 213 -14.62 3.36 9.00
CA ARG A 213 -13.41 3.58 9.80
C ARG A 213 -12.16 3.71 8.95
N VAL A 214 -12.03 2.92 7.89
CA VAL A 214 -10.80 2.91 7.09
C VAL A 214 -10.87 3.90 5.94
N LEU A 215 -11.98 3.92 5.21
CA LEU A 215 -12.17 4.83 4.07
C LEU A 215 -12.72 6.21 4.47
N GLN A 216 -13.23 6.35 5.70
CA GLN A 216 -13.81 7.60 6.20
C GLN A 216 -14.90 8.13 5.28
N LEU A 217 -15.75 7.23 4.78
CA LEU A 217 -16.88 7.59 3.93
C LEU A 217 -18.03 8.15 4.78
N SER A 218 -18.71 9.15 4.24
CA SER A 218 -19.97 9.64 4.82
C SER A 218 -21.04 8.56 4.78
N GLU A 219 -22.09 8.70 5.59
CA GLU A 219 -23.20 7.73 5.63
C GLU A 219 -23.84 7.48 4.26
N PHE A 220 -24.04 8.56 3.48
CA PHE A 220 -24.58 8.46 2.13
C PHE A 220 -23.66 7.68 1.18
N GLU A 221 -22.36 7.99 1.17
CA GLU A 221 -21.38 7.29 0.33
C GLU A 221 -21.23 5.83 0.73
N ARG A 222 -21.25 5.53 2.04
CA ARG A 222 -21.23 4.15 2.54
C ARG A 222 -22.40 3.37 1.99
N LYS A 223 -23.60 3.95 2.02
CA LYS A 223 -24.81 3.31 1.50
C LYS A 223 -24.67 3.02 0.00
N LEU A 224 -24.26 4.00 -0.80
CA LEU A 224 -24.05 3.83 -2.25
C LEU A 224 -23.01 2.75 -2.56
N VAL A 225 -21.86 2.79 -1.89
CA VAL A 225 -20.78 1.82 -2.10
C VAL A 225 -21.21 0.44 -1.63
N SER A 226 -21.87 0.31 -0.48
CA SER A 226 -22.37 -0.97 0.02
C SER A 226 -23.38 -1.59 -0.95
N ASP A 227 -24.33 -0.82 -1.46
CA ASP A 227 -25.31 -1.30 -2.43
C ASP A 227 -24.65 -1.69 -3.76
N ALA A 228 -23.58 -1.00 -4.17
CA ALA A 228 -22.77 -1.39 -5.31
C ALA A 228 -21.97 -2.67 -5.09
N LEU A 229 -21.42 -2.88 -3.89
CA LEU A 229 -20.71 -4.09 -3.54
C LEU A 229 -21.64 -5.32 -3.62
N VAL A 230 -22.89 -5.19 -3.16
CA VAL A 230 -23.91 -6.25 -3.29
C VAL A 230 -24.17 -6.63 -4.75
N ARG A 231 -24.04 -5.71 -5.70
CA ARG A 231 -24.25 -5.99 -7.14
C ARG A 231 -23.09 -6.74 -7.81
N ILE A 232 -21.88 -6.65 -7.26
CA ILE A 232 -20.68 -7.26 -7.86
C ILE A 232 -20.27 -8.59 -7.23
N GLY A 233 -20.82 -8.91 -6.05
CA GLY A 233 -20.53 -10.12 -5.26
C GLY A 233 -21.50 -11.24 -5.54
#